data_AF-A0A6A3BL05-F1
#
_entry.id   AF-A0A6A3BL05-F1
#
_cell.length_a   1.000
_cell.length_b   1.000
_cell.length_c   1.000
_cell.angle_alpha   90.00
_cell.angle_beta   90.00
_cell.angle_gamma   90.00
#
_symmetry.space_group_name_H-M   'P 1'
#
loop_
_entity.id
_entity.type
_entity.pdbx_description
1 polymer ?
#
loop_
_entity_poly.entity_id
_entity_poly.type
_entity_poly.pdbx_seq_one_letter_code
_entity_poly.pdbx_strand_id
1 'polypeptide(L)'
;MGAGYEVFLKGPSLYAFKGLAGRFAPIGVHLAMLLIMAGATLSATGSFRGSVTVPQGLNFVMGDVLGPTGFLSTPTDAFNTEVHVNRFYMDYYDSGEVSQFHTDLSLFDINGKEVTRKTLSVNDPLRYGGITIYQTDWSFSALQILKDDEGPFNLAMAPLTVNGDKKLFGPFYQ
;
A
#
# COMPACT_ATOMS: atom_id res chain seq x y z
N MET A 1 -44.34 -35.90 -9.70
CA MET A 1 -44.32 -34.43 -9.58
C MET A 1 -42.87 -33.98 -9.74
N GLY A 2 -42.53 -33.39 -10.89
CA GLY A 2 -41.14 -33.07 -11.27
C GLY A 2 -40.57 -31.88 -10.51
N ALA A 3 -39.24 -31.79 -10.43
CA ALA A 3 -38.44 -30.91 -9.56
C ALA A 3 -38.55 -29.37 -9.82
N GLY A 4 -39.68 -28.88 -10.34
CA GLY A 4 -39.94 -27.44 -10.55
C GLY A 4 -39.25 -26.82 -11.77
N TYR A 5 -38.92 -27.63 -12.78
CA TYR A 5 -38.29 -27.18 -14.02
C TYR A 5 -39.32 -27.07 -15.14
N GLU A 6 -39.32 -25.94 -15.83
CA GLU A 6 -40.07 -25.73 -17.06
C GLU A 6 -39.15 -26.04 -18.24
N VAL A 7 -39.53 -27.06 -19.02
CA VAL A 7 -38.68 -27.63 -20.09
C VAL A 7 -39.32 -27.37 -21.43
N PHE A 8 -38.56 -26.83 -22.38
CA PHE A 8 -39.01 -26.61 -23.75
C PHE A 8 -37.95 -27.00 -24.77
N LEU A 9 -38.41 -27.61 -25.87
CA LEU A 9 -37.59 -28.00 -27.00
C LEU A 9 -37.58 -26.86 -28.03
N LYS A 10 -36.39 -26.45 -28.45
CA LYS A 10 -36.20 -25.51 -29.56
C LYS A 10 -35.20 -26.13 -30.55
N GLY A 11 -35.72 -26.69 -31.64
CA GLY A 11 -34.91 -27.45 -32.61
C GLY A 11 -34.32 -28.72 -31.98
N PRO A 12 -33.06 -29.09 -32.24
CA PRO A 12 -32.43 -30.26 -31.63
C PRO A 12 -32.01 -30.04 -30.16
N SER A 13 -32.32 -28.89 -29.55
CA SER A 13 -31.85 -28.51 -28.21
C SER A 13 -32.98 -28.51 -27.18
N LEU A 14 -32.72 -29.14 -26.04
CA LEU A 14 -33.59 -29.21 -24.87
C LEU A 14 -33.18 -28.12 -23.87
N TYR A 15 -34.07 -27.18 -23.58
CA TYR A 15 -33.85 -26.14 -22.58
C TYR A 15 -34.69 -26.43 -21.34
N ALA A 16 -34.11 -26.27 -20.15
CA ALA A 16 -34.81 -26.44 -18.88
C ALA A 16 -34.50 -25.25 -17.97
N PHE A 17 -35.54 -24.56 -17.49
CA PHE A 17 -35.41 -23.42 -16.57
C PHE A 17 -36.05 -23.75 -15.23
N LYS A 18 -35.29 -23.52 -14.15
CA LYS A 18 -35.79 -23.68 -12.77
C LYS A 18 -36.54 -22.41 -12.35
N GLY A 19 -37.77 -22.26 -12.82
CA GLY A 19 -38.67 -21.14 -12.49
C GLY A 19 -38.12 -19.75 -12.82
N LEU A 20 -38.76 -18.72 -12.23
CA LEU A 20 -38.46 -17.30 -12.46
C LEU A 20 -37.01 -16.91 -12.09
N ALA A 21 -36.41 -17.59 -11.10
CA ALA A 21 -35.05 -17.31 -10.66
C ALA A 21 -34.01 -17.48 -11.78
N GLY A 22 -34.16 -18.50 -12.65
CA GLY A 22 -33.26 -18.70 -13.79
C GLY A 22 -33.36 -17.61 -14.85
N ARG A 23 -34.50 -16.90 -14.95
CA ARG A 23 -34.71 -15.80 -15.90
C ARG A 23 -34.17 -14.47 -15.39
N PHE A 24 -34.25 -14.20 -14.08
CA PHE A 24 -33.76 -12.96 -13.48
C PHE A 24 -32.29 -13.00 -13.06
N ALA A 25 -31.70 -14.20 -12.89
CA ALA A 25 -30.31 -14.34 -12.48
C ALA A 25 -29.32 -13.57 -13.37
N PRO A 26 -29.38 -13.62 -14.72
CA PRO A 26 -28.47 -12.84 -15.56
C PRO A 26 -28.63 -11.32 -15.37
N ILE A 27 -29.85 -10.82 -15.20
CA ILE A 27 -30.11 -9.38 -14.99
C ILE A 27 -29.48 -8.92 -13.67
N GLY A 28 -29.61 -9.72 -12.60
CA GLY A 28 -28.98 -9.46 -11.32
C GLY A 28 -27.45 -9.36 -11.41
N VAL A 29 -26.81 -10.27 -12.16
CA VAL A 29 -25.35 -10.26 -12.37
C VAL A 29 -24.90 -8.99 -13.11
N HIS A 30 -25.61 -8.57 -14.16
CA HIS A 30 -25.26 -7.35 -14.88
C HIS A 30 -25.38 -6.11 -13.99
N LEU A 31 -26.45 -6.03 -13.18
CA LEU A 31 -26.63 -4.94 -12.23
C LEU A 31 -25.50 -4.90 -11.19
N ALA A 32 -25.11 -6.07 -10.65
CA ALA A 32 -23.99 -6.16 -9.72
C ALA A 32 -22.67 -5.70 -10.35
N MET A 33 -22.40 -6.09 -11.60
CA MET A 33 -21.20 -5.67 -12.33
C MET A 33 -21.17 -4.15 -12.54
N LEU A 34 -22.29 -3.54 -12.93
CA LEU A 34 -22.41 -2.09 -13.07
C LEU A 34 -22.18 -1.36 -11.74
N LEU A 35 -22.73 -1.89 -10.64
CA LEU A 35 -22.56 -1.30 -9.31
C LEU A 35 -21.10 -1.36 -8.85
N ILE A 36 -20.43 -2.51 -9.02
CA ILE A 36 -19.00 -2.67 -8.69
C ILE A 36 -18.17 -1.70 -9.53
N MET A 37 -18.44 -1.59 -10.83
CA MET A 37 -17.71 -0.69 -11.73
C MET A 37 -17.93 0.79 -11.40
N ALA A 38 -19.14 1.17 -11.02
CA ALA A 38 -19.45 2.52 -10.56
C ALA A 38 -18.69 2.84 -9.26
N GLY A 39 -18.71 1.93 -8.28
CA GLY A 39 -17.95 2.08 -7.04
C GLY A 39 -16.44 2.17 -7.27
N ALA A 40 -15.88 1.33 -8.15
CA ALA A 40 -14.47 1.37 -8.52
C ALA A 40 -14.10 2.70 -9.20
N THR A 41 -14.94 3.20 -10.10
CA THR A 41 -14.73 4.50 -10.76
C THR A 41 -14.75 5.65 -9.76
N LEU A 42 -15.72 5.67 -8.84
CA LEU A 42 -15.80 6.68 -7.79
C LEU A 42 -14.58 6.63 -6.87
N SER A 43 -14.17 5.43 -6.46
CA SER A 43 -12.97 5.24 -5.64
C SER A 43 -11.71 5.71 -6.38
N ALA A 44 -11.54 5.36 -7.66
CA ALA A 44 -10.38 5.76 -8.44
C ALA A 44 -10.30 7.27 -8.69
N THR A 45 -11.45 7.95 -8.83
CA THR A 45 -11.52 9.39 -9.10
C THR A 45 -11.46 10.26 -7.83
N GLY A 46 -11.74 9.67 -6.66
CA GLY A 46 -11.66 10.33 -5.36
C GLY A 46 -10.53 9.85 -4.44
N SER A 47 -9.62 8.99 -4.91
CA SER A 47 -8.52 8.47 -4.09
C SER A 47 -7.27 9.36 -4.12
N PHE A 48 -6.36 9.08 -3.20
CA PHE A 48 -5.03 9.66 -3.17
C PHE A 48 -4.00 8.55 -3.14
N ARG A 49 -2.87 8.76 -3.81
CA ARG A 49 -1.74 7.83 -3.83
C ARG A 49 -0.42 8.59 -3.86
N GLY A 50 0.60 7.99 -3.27
CA GLY A 50 1.94 8.54 -3.24
C GLY A 50 2.92 7.52 -2.66
N SER A 51 4.19 7.77 -2.89
CA SER A 51 5.29 6.94 -2.40
C SER A 51 6.45 7.85 -2.03
N VAL A 52 7.05 7.63 -0.87
CA VAL A 52 8.20 8.40 -0.40
C VAL A 52 9.24 7.46 0.21
N THR A 53 10.52 7.77 0.00
CA THR A 53 11.63 7.12 0.70
C THR A 53 12.13 8.08 1.78
N VAL A 54 12.00 7.68 3.04
CA VAL A 54 12.37 8.53 4.18
C VAL A 54 13.46 7.85 5.01
N PRO A 55 14.63 8.49 5.17
CA PRO A 55 15.67 7.98 6.06
C PRO A 55 15.19 7.86 7.51
N GLN A 56 15.78 6.92 8.24
CA GLN A 56 15.50 6.76 9.66
C GLN A 56 15.83 8.05 10.44
N GLY A 57 14.95 8.42 11.37
CA GLY A 57 15.05 9.62 12.19
C GLY A 57 14.51 10.88 11.54
N LEU A 58 14.03 10.81 10.29
CA LEU A 58 13.40 11.94 9.60
C LEU A 58 11.87 11.85 9.59
N ASN A 59 11.26 12.99 9.29
CA ASN A 59 9.81 13.17 9.21
C ASN A 59 9.37 13.45 7.78
N PHE A 60 8.10 13.14 7.51
CA PHE A 60 7.39 13.64 6.34
C PHE A 60 5.93 13.93 6.69
N VAL A 61 5.32 14.87 5.98
CA VAL A 61 3.88 15.15 6.11
C VAL A 61 3.12 14.33 5.09
N MET A 62 2.01 13.70 5.48
CA MET A 62 1.23 12.84 4.57
C MET A 62 0.75 13.61 3.33
N GLY A 63 0.33 14.86 3.50
CA GLY A 63 -0.16 15.70 2.40
C GLY A 63 0.89 16.07 1.35
N ASP A 64 2.17 16.09 1.70
CA ASP A 64 3.25 16.37 0.75
C ASP A 64 3.54 15.18 -0.17
N VAL A 65 3.21 13.97 0.30
CA VAL A 65 3.45 12.72 -0.42
C VAL A 65 2.25 12.31 -1.25
N LEU A 66 1.03 12.52 -0.73
CA LEU A 66 -0.20 12.03 -1.33
C LEU A 66 -0.70 12.96 -2.44
N GLY A 67 -0.57 12.50 -3.68
CA GLY A 67 -1.15 13.15 -4.85
C GLY A 67 -2.61 12.73 -5.09
N PRO A 68 -3.49 13.66 -5.52
CA PRO A 68 -4.85 13.33 -5.91
C PRO A 68 -4.85 12.50 -7.19
N THR A 69 -5.65 11.43 -7.24
CA THR A 69 -5.74 10.58 -8.45
C THR A 69 -6.83 11.04 -9.42
N GLY A 70 -7.74 11.90 -8.98
CA GLY A 70 -8.78 12.48 -9.84
C GLY A 70 -9.40 13.75 -9.26
N PHE A 71 -10.34 14.32 -10.00
CA PHE A 71 -10.96 15.61 -9.67
C PHE A 71 -11.91 15.59 -8.46
N LEU A 72 -12.32 14.41 -7.99
CA LEU A 72 -13.17 14.25 -6.80
C LEU A 72 -12.35 14.08 -5.51
N SER A 73 -11.02 14.12 -5.61
CA SER A 73 -10.13 13.91 -4.46
C SER A 73 -10.17 15.14 -3.56
N THR A 74 -10.72 15.00 -2.35
CA THR A 74 -10.79 16.07 -1.34
C THR A 74 -9.88 15.73 -0.15
N PRO A 75 -8.89 16.58 0.18
CA PRO A 75 -7.99 16.31 1.29
C PRO A 75 -8.77 16.22 2.61
N THR A 76 -8.36 15.31 3.49
CA THR A 76 -8.92 15.16 4.83
C THR A 76 -7.93 15.67 5.88
N ASP A 77 -8.37 15.84 7.12
CA ASP A 77 -7.49 16.28 8.23
C ASP A 77 -6.28 15.37 8.42
N ALA A 78 -6.38 14.09 8.02
CA ALA A 78 -5.28 13.14 8.06
C ALA A 78 -4.06 13.59 7.22
N PHE A 79 -4.24 14.46 6.23
CA PHE A 79 -3.16 15.00 5.40
C PHE A 79 -2.19 15.89 6.19
N ASN A 80 -2.65 16.49 7.29
CA ASN A 80 -1.84 17.32 8.18
C ASN A 80 -1.07 16.49 9.22
N THR A 81 -1.12 15.16 9.13
CA THR A 81 -0.40 14.27 10.05
C THR A 81 1.06 14.17 9.62
N GLU A 82 1.95 14.43 10.56
CA GLU A 82 3.38 14.20 10.38
C GLU A 82 3.72 12.75 10.76
N VAL A 83 4.53 12.10 9.95
CA VAL A 83 4.97 10.72 10.16
C VAL A 83 6.47 10.73 10.39
N HIS A 84 6.88 10.26 11.56
CA HIS A 84 8.28 10.08 11.94
C HIS A 84 8.69 8.62 11.76
N VAL A 85 9.84 8.40 11.12
CA VAL A 85 10.46 7.08 11.02
C VAL A 85 11.39 6.87 12.21
N ASN A 86 10.91 6.21 13.26
CA ASN A 86 11.71 5.95 14.47
C ASN A 86 12.89 5.03 14.15
N ARG A 87 12.59 3.88 13.52
CA ARG A 87 13.57 2.81 13.31
C ARG A 87 13.18 1.88 12.19
N PHE A 88 14.15 1.51 11.36
CA PHE A 88 14.03 0.41 10.40
C PHE A 88 14.96 -0.74 10.80
N TYR A 89 14.48 -1.97 10.73
CA TYR A 89 15.31 -3.16 10.97
C TYR A 89 14.82 -4.37 10.18
N MET A 90 15.70 -5.36 10.05
CA MET A 90 15.46 -6.59 9.30
C MET A 90 15.69 -7.78 10.22
N ASP A 91 14.79 -8.75 10.15
CA ASP A 91 14.94 -10.04 10.83
C ASP A 91 15.50 -11.05 9.84
N TYR A 92 16.39 -11.92 10.30
CA TYR A 92 17.08 -12.91 9.47
C TYR A 92 16.75 -14.32 9.94
N TYR A 93 16.64 -15.26 9.00
CA TYR A 93 16.66 -16.68 9.33
C TYR A 93 18.06 -17.11 9.77
N ASP A 94 18.17 -18.28 10.41
CA ASP A 94 19.46 -18.89 10.77
C ASP A 94 20.38 -19.12 9.55
N SER A 95 19.80 -19.22 8.34
CA SER A 95 20.52 -19.31 7.06
C SER A 95 21.20 -18.00 6.63
N GLY A 96 20.89 -16.88 7.29
CA GLY A 96 21.35 -15.53 6.93
C GLY A 96 20.48 -14.82 5.89
N GLU A 97 19.42 -15.44 5.41
CA GLU A 97 18.45 -14.81 4.50
C GLU A 97 17.50 -13.88 5.26
N VAL A 98 17.11 -12.76 4.63
CA VAL A 98 16.15 -11.83 5.25
C VAL A 98 14.78 -12.51 5.32
N SER A 99 14.23 -12.58 6.53
CA SER A 99 12.91 -13.14 6.81
C SER A 99 11.80 -12.09 6.77
N GLN A 100 12.06 -10.90 7.31
CA GLN A 100 11.06 -9.85 7.46
C GLN A 100 11.70 -8.47 7.55
N PHE A 101 10.97 -7.45 7.10
CA PHE A 101 11.36 -6.05 7.17
C PHE A 101 10.40 -5.32 8.10
N HIS A 102 10.93 -4.57 9.06
CA HIS A 102 10.17 -3.84 10.05
C HIS A 102 10.49 -2.34 10.04
N THR A 103 9.45 -1.51 10.13
CA THR A 103 9.59 -0.06 10.29
C THR A 103 8.70 0.42 11.43
N ASP A 104 9.29 0.97 12.47
CA ASP A 104 8.59 1.64 13.57
C ASP A 104 8.29 3.09 13.21
N LEU A 105 7.00 3.44 13.17
CA LEU A 105 6.50 4.76 12.83
C LEU A 105 5.71 5.37 13.98
N SER A 106 5.90 6.68 14.18
CA SER A 106 5.07 7.51 15.06
C SER A 106 4.36 8.57 14.22
N LEU A 107 3.06 8.74 14.45
CA LEU A 107 2.24 9.75 13.81
C LEU A 107 1.98 10.88 14.79
N PHE A 108 2.17 12.10 14.35
CA PHE A 108 1.97 13.32 15.12
C PHE A 108 0.86 14.17 14.51
N ASP A 109 0.01 14.70 15.39
CA ASP A 109 -0.98 15.70 15.03
C ASP A 109 -0.31 17.07 14.76
N ILE A 110 -1.04 18.02 14.19
CA ILE A 110 -0.59 19.40 13.95
C ILE A 110 -0.08 20.11 15.22
N ASN A 111 -0.54 19.66 16.38
CA ASN A 111 -0.12 20.16 17.69
C ASN A 111 1.19 19.52 18.21
N GLY A 112 1.83 18.65 17.42
CA GLY A 112 3.05 17.93 17.79
C GLY A 112 2.82 16.79 18.79
N LYS A 113 1.56 16.40 19.04
CA LYS A 113 1.22 15.29 19.94
C LYS A 113 1.26 13.97 19.18
N GLU A 114 1.97 12.99 19.72
CA GLU A 114 1.96 11.62 19.20
C GLU A 114 0.54 11.03 19.31
N VAL A 115 -0.05 10.72 18.17
CA VAL A 115 -1.40 10.17 18.04
C VAL A 115 -1.38 8.65 18.07
N THR A 116 -0.43 8.06 17.34
CA THR A 116 -0.26 6.61 17.31
C THR A 116 1.17 6.24 16.99
N ARG A 117 1.58 5.06 17.48
CA ARG A 117 2.84 4.43 17.15
C ARG A 117 2.59 2.99 16.75
N LYS A 118 3.19 2.55 15.65
CA LYS A 118 3.09 1.17 15.19
C LYS A 118 4.35 0.76 14.45
N THR A 119 4.80 -0.46 14.73
CA THR A 119 5.76 -1.17 13.89
C THR A 119 5.04 -1.86 12.74
N LEU A 120 5.32 -1.41 11.53
CA LEU A 120 4.90 -2.02 10.27
C LEU A 120 5.74 -3.23 9.94
N SER A 121 5.17 -4.18 9.22
CA SER A 121 5.90 -5.23 8.51
C SER A 121 5.32 -5.46 7.11
N VAL A 122 6.00 -6.26 6.28
CA VAL A 122 5.41 -6.67 5.00
C VAL A 122 4.08 -7.38 5.29
N ASN A 123 3.02 -6.98 4.58
CA ASN A 123 1.63 -7.42 4.75
C ASN A 123 0.90 -6.98 6.05
N ASP A 124 1.53 -6.22 6.95
CA ASP A 124 0.84 -5.60 8.10
C ASP A 124 0.91 -4.06 8.01
N PRO A 125 -0.02 -3.42 7.28
CA PRO A 125 -0.01 -1.98 7.09
C PRO A 125 -0.52 -1.20 8.32
N LEU A 126 -0.21 0.09 8.36
CA LEU A 126 -0.77 1.04 9.32
C LEU A 126 -1.95 1.74 8.65
N ARG A 127 -3.08 1.78 9.35
CA ARG A 127 -4.29 2.46 8.89
C ARG A 127 -4.62 3.58 9.86
N TYR A 128 -4.72 4.80 9.34
CA TYR A 128 -5.04 5.98 10.13
C TYR A 128 -5.79 7.01 9.29
N GLY A 129 -6.90 7.55 9.79
CA GLY A 129 -7.63 8.64 9.13
C GLY A 129 -8.09 8.34 7.68
N GLY A 130 -8.35 7.06 7.35
CA GLY A 130 -8.69 6.64 5.99
C GLY A 130 -7.50 6.41 5.06
N ILE A 131 -6.28 6.70 5.52
CA ILE A 131 -5.02 6.46 4.81
C ILE A 131 -4.46 5.11 5.25
N THR A 132 -3.90 4.36 4.30
CA THR A 132 -3.19 3.10 4.58
C THR A 132 -1.74 3.22 4.13
N ILE A 133 -0.81 3.05 5.06
CA ILE A 133 0.63 3.11 4.83
C ILE A 133 1.14 1.68 4.70
N TYR A 134 1.76 1.41 3.55
CA TYR A 134 2.40 0.15 3.25
C TYR A 134 3.91 0.34 3.18
N GLN A 135 4.64 -0.65 3.68
CA GLN A 135 6.07 -0.76 3.44
C GLN A 135 6.28 -1.54 2.14
N THR A 136 6.79 -0.88 1.12
CA THR A 136 6.96 -1.47 -0.22
C THR A 136 8.42 -1.70 -0.60
N ASP A 137 9.35 -0.89 -0.10
CA ASP A 137 10.76 -1.02 -0.43
C ASP A 137 11.71 -0.46 0.65
N TRP A 138 13.00 -0.74 0.53
CA TRP A 138 14.09 -0.23 1.36
C TRP A 138 15.31 0.19 0.53
N SER A 139 16.08 1.15 1.06
CA SER A 139 17.33 1.65 0.46
C SER A 139 18.27 2.19 1.54
N PHE A 140 19.58 2.18 1.27
CA PHE A 140 20.52 2.97 2.08
C PHE A 140 20.51 4.42 1.62
N SER A 141 20.45 5.35 2.57
CA SER A 141 20.54 6.79 2.30
C SER A 141 21.96 7.30 2.55
N ALA A 142 22.52 7.02 3.73
CA ALA A 142 23.88 7.38 4.08
C ALA A 142 24.47 6.36 5.07
N LEU A 143 25.79 6.18 4.99
CA LEU A 143 26.56 5.47 6.01
C LEU A 143 27.21 6.52 6.92
N GLN A 144 26.90 6.47 8.22
CA GLN A 144 27.51 7.34 9.20
C GLN A 144 28.63 6.59 9.92
N ILE A 145 29.86 7.11 9.86
CA ILE A 145 31.01 6.55 10.57
C ILE A 145 31.41 7.53 11.66
N LEU A 146 31.41 7.06 12.92
CA LEU A 146 31.96 7.81 14.05
C LEU A 146 33.39 7.31 14.30
N LYS A 147 34.34 8.24 14.38
CA LYS A 147 35.74 7.95 14.73
C LYS A 147 36.17 8.86 15.87
N ASP A 148 36.55 8.26 17.00
CA ASP A 148 37.25 8.87 18.13
C ASP A 148 36.82 10.32 18.45
N ASP A 149 35.52 10.51 18.74
CA ASP A 149 34.90 11.80 19.12
C ASP A 149 34.88 12.92 18.06
N GLU A 150 35.35 12.66 16.83
CA GLU A 150 35.05 13.52 15.68
C GLU A 150 33.69 13.14 15.07
N GLY A 151 32.91 14.16 14.71
CA GLY A 151 31.50 14.04 14.33
C GLY A 151 31.22 13.02 13.21
N PRO A 152 29.96 12.56 13.06
CA PRO A 152 29.63 11.49 12.13
C PRO A 152 29.97 11.89 10.70
N PHE A 153 30.90 11.17 10.08
CA PHE A 153 31.19 11.28 8.65
C PHE A 153 30.05 10.62 7.88
N ASN A 154 29.26 11.42 7.18
CA ASN A 154 28.13 10.96 6.39
C ASN A 154 28.56 10.68 4.94
N LEU A 155 28.63 9.42 4.57
CA LEU A 155 28.86 8.98 3.19
C LEU A 155 27.52 8.70 2.53
N ALA A 156 27.12 9.54 1.57
CA ALA A 156 25.90 9.32 0.80
C ALA A 156 26.01 8.02 0.00
N MET A 157 24.97 7.19 0.06
CA MET A 157 24.93 5.86 -0.58
C MET A 157 23.95 5.86 -1.74
N ALA A 158 24.36 5.33 -2.89
CA ALA A 158 23.50 5.16 -4.06
C ALA A 158 23.44 3.67 -4.46
N PRO A 159 22.30 3.21 -4.99
CA PRO A 159 22.19 1.87 -5.55
C PRO A 159 23.09 1.76 -6.79
N LEU A 160 23.86 0.68 -6.85
CA LEU A 160 24.66 0.30 -8.01
C LEU A 160 23.86 -0.69 -8.84
N THR A 161 23.75 -0.44 -10.14
CA THR A 161 23.09 -1.35 -11.09
C THR A 161 24.00 -2.55 -11.33
N VAL A 162 23.63 -3.71 -10.81
CA VAL A 162 24.31 -4.99 -11.07
C VAL A 162 23.36 -5.89 -11.84
N ASN A 163 23.86 -6.71 -12.77
CA ASN A 163 23.04 -7.68 -13.49
C ASN A 163 22.51 -8.76 -12.54
N GLY A 164 21.32 -8.54 -11.96
CA GLY A 164 20.58 -9.46 -11.09
C GLY A 164 19.70 -8.73 -10.07
N ASP A 165 18.87 -9.48 -9.32
CA ASP A 165 17.92 -8.93 -8.33
C ASP A 165 18.57 -8.47 -7.00
N LYS A 166 19.90 -8.43 -6.92
CA LYS A 166 20.62 -8.09 -5.70
C LYS A 166 20.87 -6.58 -5.64
N LYS A 167 20.36 -5.94 -4.58
CA LYS A 167 20.64 -4.53 -4.29
C LYS A 167 22.06 -4.36 -3.75
N LEU A 168 22.91 -3.69 -4.51
CA LEU A 168 24.27 -3.34 -4.11
C LEU A 168 24.37 -1.83 -3.95
N PHE A 169 25.11 -1.35 -2.96
CA PHE A 169 25.21 0.08 -2.65
C PHE A 169 26.66 0.49 -2.53
N GLY A 170 26.98 1.68 -3.05
CA GLY A 170 28.31 2.26 -2.95
C GLY A 170 28.24 3.73 -2.56
N PRO A 171 29.29 4.27 -1.92
CA PRO A 171 29.40 5.70 -1.72
C PRO A 171 29.54 6.39 -3.07
N PHE A 172 28.90 7.54 -3.24
CA PHE A 172 29.05 8.38 -4.43
C PHE A 172 29.45 9.79 -4.02
N TYR A 173 30.32 10.40 -4.83
CA TYR A 173 30.66 11.83 -4.74
C TYR A 173 30.00 12.52 -5.93
N GLN A 174 29.31 13.63 -5.67
CA GLN A 174 28.82 14.54 -6.70
C GLN A 174 29.82 15.66 -6.93
#